data_AF-A0A1A9UN50-F1
#
_entry.id   AF-A0A1A9UN50-F1
#
_cell.length_a   1.000
_cell.length_b   1.000
_cell.length_c   1.000
_cell.angle_alpha   90.00
_cell.angle_beta   90.00
_cell.angle_gamma   90.00
#
_symmetry.space_group_name_H-M   'P 1'
#
loop_
_entity.id
_entity.type
_entity.pdbx_description
1 polymer ?
#
loop_
_entity_poly.entity_id
_entity_poly.type
_entity_poly.pdbx_seq_one_letter_code
_entity_poly.pdbx_strand_id
1 'polypeptide(L)'
;MFEHILNRGFSDQAQAIRCFKCLVTEEVSFTNEENLPNITPACSKFDGSSKFVVDCPYSTMCMKTISTMYLQHNFEQKTITRGCAPQKSSTLVFRNGNWHKEDSVKDIYVEECKLINENVLAASVKTLCYCGSDLCNSGKRLIIPLFQLITFSILLINN
;
A
#
# COMPACT_ATOMS: atom_id res chain seq x y z
N MET A 1 -35.52 -9.92 -7.09
CA MET A 1 -35.82 -9.62 -8.50
C MET A 1 -35.72 -8.11 -8.65
N PHE A 2 -34.46 -7.62 -8.67
CA PHE A 2 -33.84 -6.95 -9.81
C PHE A 2 -34.68 -5.77 -10.32
N GLU A 3 -34.29 -4.55 -9.96
CA GLU A 3 -33.65 -3.59 -10.87
C GLU A 3 -33.35 -2.29 -10.11
N HIS A 4 -32.06 -1.96 -9.96
CA HIS A 4 -31.62 -0.56 -9.96
C HIS A 4 -30.28 -0.50 -10.69
N ILE A 5 -30.39 -0.16 -11.97
CA ILE A 5 -29.30 0.25 -12.84
C ILE A 5 -28.75 1.56 -12.27
N LEU A 6 -27.58 1.52 -11.64
CA LEU A 6 -26.74 2.71 -11.49
C LEU A 6 -25.69 2.69 -12.59
N ASN A 7 -26.08 3.26 -13.73
CA ASN A 7 -25.17 3.94 -14.64
C ASN A 7 -24.49 5.06 -13.86
N ARG A 8 -23.39 4.78 -13.17
CA ARG A 8 -22.49 5.82 -12.68
C ARG A 8 -21.51 6.16 -13.80
N GLY A 9 -21.93 7.10 -14.64
CA GLY A 9 -20.98 7.99 -15.28
C GLY A 9 -20.08 8.58 -14.20
N PHE A 10 -18.78 8.55 -14.44
CA PHE A 10 -17.73 9.02 -13.55
C PHE A 10 -17.83 10.55 -13.41
N SER A 11 -18.78 11.03 -12.62
CA SER A 11 -18.91 12.44 -12.23
C SER A 11 -19.42 12.49 -10.79
N ASP A 12 -18.55 12.09 -9.88
CA ASP A 12 -18.46 12.65 -8.54
C ASP A 12 -16.96 12.66 -8.21
N GLN A 13 -16.44 13.79 -7.73
CA GLN A 13 -15.02 13.93 -7.37
C GLN A 13 -14.74 13.11 -6.09
N ALA A 14 -14.82 11.79 -6.18
CA ALA A 14 -14.14 10.92 -5.24
C ALA A 14 -12.64 11.10 -5.52
N GLN A 15 -12.01 12.03 -4.81
CA GLN A 15 -10.58 12.25 -4.89
C GLN A 15 -9.89 10.90 -4.63
N ALA A 16 -9.10 10.43 -5.59
CA ALA A 16 -8.33 9.20 -5.45
C ALA A 16 -7.47 9.31 -4.18
N ILE A 17 -7.42 8.25 -3.38
CA ILE A 17 -6.57 8.23 -2.18
C ILE A 17 -5.12 8.48 -2.59
N ARG A 18 -4.41 9.28 -1.79
CA ARG A 18 -2.98 9.53 -1.98
C ARG A 18 -2.19 8.64 -1.06
N CYS A 19 -1.12 8.05 -1.58
CA CYS A 19 -0.24 7.18 -0.81
C CYS A 19 1.22 7.57 -1.01
N PHE A 20 2.06 7.21 -0.06
CA PHE A 20 3.49 7.19 -0.31
C PHE A 20 3.86 5.99 -1.19
N LYS A 21 4.72 6.19 -2.18
CA LYS A 21 5.26 5.17 -3.06
C LYS A 21 6.78 5.21 -3.07
N CYS A 22 7.38 4.07 -2.76
CA CYS A 22 8.81 3.85 -2.90
C CYS A 22 9.09 2.35 -2.99
N LEU A 23 10.21 2.01 -3.62
CA LEU A 23 10.62 0.63 -3.84
C LEU A 23 11.92 0.33 -3.11
N VAL A 24 12.37 -0.93 -3.14
CA VAL A 24 13.63 -1.33 -2.48
C VAL A 24 14.81 -0.56 -3.09
N THR A 25 14.82 -0.48 -4.42
CA THR A 25 15.74 0.30 -5.23
C THR A 25 14.97 1.35 -6.01
N GLU A 26 15.70 2.34 -6.56
CA GLU A 26 15.11 3.32 -7.46
C GLU A 26 14.75 2.62 -8.79
N GLU A 27 13.57 2.91 -9.32
CA GLU A 27 13.11 2.36 -10.61
C GLU A 27 12.70 3.49 -11.54
N VAL A 28 13.07 3.36 -12.81
CA VAL A 28 12.71 4.28 -13.87
C VAL A 28 11.78 3.55 -14.82
N SER A 29 10.56 4.06 -14.99
CA SER A 29 9.62 3.57 -15.99
C SER A 29 9.36 4.65 -17.04
N PHE A 30 9.06 4.21 -18.26
CA PHE A 30 8.70 5.07 -19.38
C PHE A 30 7.23 4.83 -19.71
N THR A 31 6.41 5.87 -19.61
CA THR A 31 5.02 5.82 -20.08
C THR A 31 4.98 6.21 -21.55
N ASN A 32 4.25 5.44 -22.37
CA ASN A 32 4.23 5.59 -23.84
C ASN A 32 3.72 6.95 -24.34
N GLU A 33 3.12 7.77 -23.48
CA GLU A 33 2.43 9.01 -23.85
C GLU A 33 3.33 10.25 -23.69
N GLU A 34 4.38 10.18 -22.88
CA GLU A 34 5.34 11.26 -22.68
C GLU A 34 6.72 10.62 -22.51
N ASN A 35 7.71 10.96 -23.36
CA ASN A 35 9.09 10.46 -23.26
C ASN A 35 9.82 10.90 -21.96
N LEU A 36 9.09 11.28 -20.92
CA LEU A 36 9.62 11.68 -19.62
C LEU A 36 9.69 10.45 -18.68
N PRO A 37 10.86 10.16 -18.08
CA PRO A 37 11.00 9.07 -17.15
C PRO A 37 10.17 9.31 -15.88
N ASN A 38 9.33 8.34 -15.52
CA ASN A 38 8.68 8.29 -14.23
C ASN A 38 9.59 7.56 -13.24
N ILE A 39 10.12 8.30 -12.27
CA ILE A 39 11.08 7.78 -11.28
C ILE A 39 10.34 7.43 -10.00
N THR A 40 10.39 6.15 -9.63
CA THR A 40 9.97 5.72 -8.29
C THR A 40 11.20 5.67 -7.37
N PRO A 41 11.27 6.53 -6.33
CA PRO A 41 12.44 6.61 -5.46
C PRO A 41 12.59 5.39 -4.54
N ALA A 42 13.82 5.15 -4.08
CA ALA A 42 14.11 4.10 -3.10
C ALA A 42 13.58 4.46 -1.70
N CYS A 43 12.99 3.49 -0.99
CA CYS A 43 12.48 3.66 0.37
C CYS A 43 13.58 3.90 1.43
N SER A 44 14.83 3.57 1.12
CA SER A 44 15.99 3.94 1.96
C SER A 44 16.17 5.46 2.08
N LYS A 45 15.65 6.23 1.10
CA LYS A 45 15.67 7.69 1.07
C LYS A 45 14.33 8.31 1.52
N PHE A 46 13.40 7.50 2.04
CA PHE A 46 12.05 7.96 2.40
C PHE A 46 12.08 9.00 3.52
N ASP A 47 11.60 10.20 3.22
CA ASP A 47 11.55 11.35 4.13
C ASP A 47 10.12 11.92 4.31
N GLY A 48 9.12 11.29 3.68
CA GLY A 48 7.72 11.74 3.72
C GLY A 48 7.43 12.99 2.87
N SER A 49 8.38 13.46 2.06
CA SER A 49 8.16 14.59 1.16
C SER A 49 7.26 14.25 -0.04
N SER A 50 6.79 15.28 -0.73
CA SER A 50 5.89 15.18 -1.89
C SER A 50 6.45 14.34 -3.04
N LYS A 51 7.78 14.19 -3.17
CA LYS A 51 8.43 13.34 -4.19
C LYS A 51 8.09 11.85 -4.03
N PHE A 52 7.58 11.45 -2.87
CA PHE A 52 7.11 10.10 -2.59
C PHE A 52 5.60 9.97 -2.73
N VAL A 53 4.85 11.04 -2.99
CA VAL A 53 3.38 11.00 -3.01
C VAL A 53 2.90 10.63 -4.41
N VAL A 54 1.93 9.72 -4.49
CA VAL A 54 1.24 9.34 -5.73
C VAL A 54 -0.27 9.29 -5.50
N ASP A 55 -1.03 9.59 -6.56
CA ASP A 55 -2.47 9.33 -6.62
C ASP A 55 -2.73 7.84 -6.93
N CYS A 56 -3.71 7.25 -6.25
CA CYS A 56 -4.07 5.84 -6.41
C CYS A 56 -5.51 5.69 -6.97
N PRO A 57 -5.75 5.97 -8.27
CA PRO A 57 -7.11 5.97 -8.84
C PRO A 57 -7.78 4.59 -8.87
N TYR A 58 -6.99 3.51 -8.75
CA TYR A 58 -7.48 2.14 -8.75
C TYR A 58 -7.32 1.46 -7.37
N SER A 59 -7.32 2.24 -6.30
CA SER A 59 -7.22 1.74 -4.94
C SER A 59 -7.98 2.61 -3.94
N THR A 60 -8.51 1.98 -2.90
CA THR A 60 -9.12 2.62 -1.73
C THR A 60 -8.19 2.62 -0.51
N MET A 61 -7.01 2.01 -0.60
CA MET A 61 -6.10 1.83 0.53
C MET A 61 -4.62 2.00 0.13
N CYS A 62 -3.81 2.48 1.05
CA CYS A 62 -2.36 2.42 0.94
C CYS A 62 -1.82 1.09 1.47
N MET A 63 -0.67 0.68 0.94
CA MET A 63 0.05 -0.51 1.33
C MET A 63 1.47 -0.16 1.79
N LYS A 64 1.94 -0.91 2.78
CA LYS A 64 3.35 -0.95 3.20
C LYS A 64 3.77 -2.39 3.42
N THR A 65 4.89 -2.78 2.81
CA THR A 65 5.50 -4.09 3.02
C THR A 65 6.80 -3.94 3.79
N ILE A 66 6.99 -4.80 4.79
CA ILE A 66 8.26 -4.95 5.50
C ILE A 66 8.74 -6.37 5.26
N SER A 67 9.85 -6.53 4.55
CA SER A 67 10.49 -7.83 4.31
C SER A 67 11.70 -7.95 5.22
N THR A 68 11.74 -9.00 6.03
CA THR A 68 12.90 -9.33 6.88
C THR A 68 13.51 -10.61 6.36
N MET A 69 14.79 -10.55 5.97
CA MET A 69 15.61 -11.70 5.60
C MET A 69 16.56 -12.02 6.75
N TYR A 70 16.55 -13.27 7.20
CA TYR A 70 17.44 -13.78 8.23
C TYR A 70 18.68 -14.38 7.57
N LEU A 71 19.82 -13.78 7.87
CA LEU A 71 21.14 -14.19 7.41
C LEU A 71 21.81 -15.08 8.46
N GLN A 72 22.95 -15.69 8.10
CA GLN A 72 23.78 -16.44 9.03
C GLN A 72 24.24 -15.57 10.20
N HIS A 73 24.64 -16.21 11.31
CA HIS A 73 25.14 -15.52 12.52
C HIS A 73 24.16 -14.51 13.12
N ASN A 74 22.85 -14.78 13.04
CA ASN A 74 21.78 -13.92 13.57
C ASN A 74 21.74 -12.50 12.97
N PHE A 75 22.35 -12.28 11.80
CA PHE A 75 22.15 -11.03 11.08
C PHE A 75 20.76 -10.99 10.45
N GLU A 76 20.14 -9.81 10.42
CA GLU A 76 18.89 -9.58 9.72
C GLU A 76 19.03 -8.41 8.73
N GLN A 77 18.41 -8.55 7.56
CA GLN A 77 18.27 -7.47 6.60
C GLN A 77 16.78 -7.14 6.44
N LYS A 78 16.44 -5.86 6.66
CA LYS A 78 15.08 -5.35 6.52
C LYS A 78 14.97 -4.44 5.31
N THR A 79 13.97 -4.70 4.47
CA THR A 79 13.59 -3.81 3.37
C THR A 79 12.14 -3.37 3.51
N ILE A 80 11.84 -2.19 2.99
CA ILE A 80 10.51 -1.60 3.03
C ILE A 80 10.11 -1.22 1.61
N THR A 81 8.86 -1.48 1.26
CA THR A 81 8.21 -0.86 0.09
C THR A 81 6.90 -0.19 0.52
N ARG A 82 6.50 0.83 -0.24
CA ARG A 82 5.25 1.56 -0.04
C ARG A 82 4.57 1.77 -1.38
N GLY A 83 3.24 1.79 -1.39
CA GLY A 83 2.48 2.13 -2.59
C GLY A 83 0.98 2.06 -2.37
N CYS A 84 0.23 2.07 -3.48
CA CYS A 84 -1.20 1.79 -3.50
C CYS A 84 -1.45 0.30 -3.25
N ALA A 85 -2.57 -0.06 -2.61
CA ALA A 85 -2.96 -1.46 -2.51
C ALA A 85 -3.41 -1.98 -3.89
N PRO A 86 -3.00 -3.19 -4.30
CA PRO A 86 -3.32 -3.71 -5.63
C PRO A 86 -4.77 -4.21 -5.67
N GLN A 87 -5.71 -3.30 -5.96
CA GLN A 87 -7.15 -3.58 -6.03
C GLN A 87 -7.71 -3.47 -7.46
N LYS A 88 -6.85 -3.15 -8.44
CA LYS A 88 -7.22 -3.05 -9.85
C LYS A 88 -7.59 -4.42 -10.41
N SER A 89 -8.81 -4.55 -10.91
CA SER A 89 -9.32 -5.72 -11.64
C SER A 89 -9.69 -5.29 -13.05
N SER A 90 -8.97 -5.79 -14.04
CA SER A 90 -9.23 -5.54 -15.46
C SER A 90 -10.05 -6.68 -16.07
N THR A 91 -11.12 -6.35 -16.80
CA THR A 91 -11.91 -7.30 -17.57
C THR A 91 -12.09 -6.83 -19.01
N LEU A 92 -12.23 -7.77 -19.95
CA LEU A 92 -12.59 -7.46 -21.33
C LEU A 92 -14.10 -7.64 -21.51
N VAL A 93 -14.76 -6.59 -21.98
CA VAL A 93 -16.21 -6.58 -22.22
C VAL A 93 -16.45 -6.32 -23.69
N PHE A 94 -17.20 -7.20 -24.34
CA PHE A 94 -17.56 -7.04 -25.75
C PHE A 94 -18.80 -6.15 -25.89
N ARG A 95 -18.66 -4.98 -26.50
CA ARG A 95 -19.76 -4.02 -26.75
C ARG A 95 -19.58 -3.38 -28.11
N ASN A 96 -20.67 -3.28 -28.87
CA ASN A 96 -20.70 -2.66 -30.21
C ASN A 96 -19.66 -3.23 -31.18
N GLY A 97 -19.52 -4.56 -31.21
CA GLY A 97 -18.61 -5.25 -32.13
C GLY A 97 -17.13 -5.19 -31.75
N ASN A 98 -16.77 -4.54 -30.65
CA ASN A 98 -15.39 -4.36 -30.21
C ASN A 98 -15.18 -4.82 -28.77
N TRP A 99 -13.94 -5.24 -28.46
CA TRP A 99 -13.50 -5.54 -27.10
C TRP A 99 -13.06 -4.26 -26.40
N HIS A 100 -13.63 -3.98 -25.23
CA HIS A 100 -13.26 -2.85 -24.39
C HIS A 100 -12.65 -3.36 -23.10
N LYS A 101 -11.58 -2.71 -22.64
CA LYS A 101 -11.01 -2.96 -21.32
C LYS A 101 -11.75 -2.12 -20.29
N GLU A 102 -12.35 -2.78 -19.30
CA GLU A 102 -12.98 -2.13 -18.16
C GLU A 102 -12.16 -2.44 -16.90
N ASP A 103 -11.77 -1.38 -16.18
CA ASP A 103 -11.02 -1.46 -14.94
C ASP A 103 -11.95 -1.16 -13.76
N SER A 104 -11.90 -1.99 -12.72
CA SER A 104 -12.69 -1.84 -11.50
C SER A 104 -11.83 -2.00 -10.25
N VAL A 105 -12.26 -1.44 -9.13
CA VAL A 105 -11.63 -1.62 -7.82
C VAL A 105 -12.38 -2.71 -7.06
N LYS A 106 -11.67 -3.76 -6.63
CA LYS A 106 -12.22 -4.79 -5.74
C LYS A 106 -11.73 -4.55 -4.33
N ASP A 107 -12.66 -4.33 -3.40
CA ASP A 107 -12.31 -4.15 -2.00
C ASP A 107 -12.10 -5.51 -1.32
N ILE A 108 -10.84 -5.92 -1.21
CA ILE A 108 -10.43 -7.24 -0.74
C ILE A 108 -9.49 -7.19 0.47
N TYR A 109 -9.16 -5.99 0.96
CA TYR A 109 -8.17 -5.81 2.01
C TYR A 109 -8.83 -5.33 3.29
N VAL A 110 -8.36 -5.89 4.41
CA VAL A 110 -8.72 -5.44 5.75
C VAL A 110 -7.65 -4.45 6.22
N GLU A 111 -8.06 -3.38 6.90
CA GLU A 111 -7.15 -2.41 7.50
C GLU A 111 -6.40 -3.02 8.69
N GLU A 112 -5.30 -3.70 8.39
CA GLU A 112 -4.47 -4.37 9.38
C GLU A 112 -3.01 -4.51 8.90
N CYS A 113 -2.13 -4.87 9.84
CA CYS A 113 -0.79 -5.36 9.55
C CYS A 113 -0.72 -6.86 9.84
N LYS A 114 -0.49 -7.67 8.80
CA LYS A 114 -0.43 -9.13 8.91
C LYS A 114 0.94 -9.66 8.55
N LEU A 115 1.49 -10.51 9.43
CA LEU A 115 2.67 -11.31 9.13
C LEU A 115 2.26 -12.43 8.17
N ILE A 116 2.85 -12.43 6.99
CA ILE A 116 2.77 -13.52 6.02
C ILE A 116 4.06 -14.32 6.14
N ASN A 117 3.92 -15.50 6.74
CA ASN A 117 4.97 -16.50 6.76
C ASN A 117 4.64 -17.55 5.70
N GLU A 118 5.19 -17.41 4.50
CA GLU A 118 4.88 -18.29 3.37
C GLU A 118 5.51 -19.69 3.52
N ASN A 119 6.44 -19.88 4.47
CA ASN A 119 6.95 -21.21 4.85
C ASN A 119 7.77 -21.15 6.15
N VAL A 120 7.62 -22.13 7.04
CA VAL A 120 8.43 -22.24 8.28
C VAL A 120 9.92 -22.47 7.96
N LEU A 121 10.23 -22.92 6.74
CA LEU A 121 11.59 -23.08 6.20
C LEU A 121 12.12 -21.84 5.46
N ALA A 122 11.30 -20.81 5.24
CA ALA A 122 11.72 -19.64 4.52
C ALA A 122 12.63 -18.78 5.40
N ALA A 123 13.84 -18.49 4.92
CA ALA A 123 14.77 -17.55 5.55
C ALA A 123 14.28 -16.08 5.52
N SER A 124 13.02 -15.84 5.18
CA SER A 124 12.45 -14.50 5.08
C SER A 124 10.98 -14.47 5.47
N VAL A 125 10.58 -13.41 6.17
CA VAL A 125 9.19 -13.13 6.54
C VAL A 125 8.76 -11.78 5.99
N LYS A 126 7.46 -11.64 5.68
CA LYS A 126 6.88 -10.39 5.19
C LYS A 126 5.77 -9.92 6.13
N THR A 127 5.75 -8.64 6.47
CA THR A 127 4.58 -8.00 7.10
C THR A 127 3.93 -7.09 6.07
N LEU A 128 2.66 -7.34 5.76
CA LEU A 128 1.86 -6.48 4.88
C LEU A 128 0.92 -5.63 5.73
N CYS A 129 0.97 -4.32 5.55
CA CYS A 129 0.09 -3.36 6.21
C CYS A 129 -0.79 -2.65 5.19
N TYR A 130 -2.08 -2.62 5.43
CA TYR A 130 -3.07 -1.87 4.64
C TYR A 130 -3.73 -0.80 5.52
N CYS A 131 -4.01 0.38 4.96
CA CYS A 131 -4.73 1.44 5.65
C CYS A 131 -5.52 2.33 4.66
N GLY A 132 -6.70 2.80 5.06
CA GLY A 132 -7.68 3.46 4.17
C GLY A 132 -7.69 5.00 4.18
N SER A 133 -6.66 5.65 4.73
CA SER A 133 -6.59 7.12 4.83
C SER A 133 -5.44 7.71 4.00
N ASP A 134 -5.60 8.96 3.57
CA ASP A 134 -4.57 9.68 2.81
C ASP A 134 -3.21 9.63 3.53
N LEU A 135 -2.19 9.19 2.80
CA LEU A 135 -0.79 9.15 3.22
C LEU A 135 -0.53 8.31 4.49
N CYS A 136 -1.45 7.41 4.85
CA CYS A 136 -1.41 6.62 6.09
C CYS A 136 -0.23 5.63 6.16
N ASN A 137 0.36 5.28 5.02
CA ASN A 137 1.51 4.37 4.94
C ASN A 137 2.87 5.05 5.22
N SER A 138 2.86 6.27 5.76
CA SER A 138 4.06 6.96 6.29
C SER A 138 4.68 6.24 7.47
N GLY A 139 3.84 5.69 8.35
CA GLY A 139 4.21 5.28 9.70
C GLY A 139 5.28 4.19 9.72
N LYS A 140 6.23 4.34 10.64
CA LYS A 140 6.99 3.23 11.22
C LYS A 140 6.11 2.62 12.31
N ARG A 141 4.97 1.97 11.99
CA ARG A 141 4.23 1.23 13.02
C ARG A 141 5.13 0.10 13.54
N LEU A 142 5.95 0.42 14.54
CA LEU A 142 6.44 -0.50 15.53
C LEU A 142 5.17 -0.97 16.24
N ILE A 143 4.96 -2.28 16.25
CA ILE A 143 3.95 -2.89 17.11
C ILE A 143 4.43 -2.59 18.53
N ILE A 144 3.97 -1.50 19.14
CA ILE A 144 4.22 -1.25 20.56
C ILE A 144 3.27 -2.19 21.30
N PRO A 145 3.76 -3.18 22.05
CA PRO A 145 2.89 -4.02 22.85
C PRO A 145 2.14 -3.14 23.86
N LEU A 146 0.82 -3.35 23.97
CA LEU A 146 -0.11 -2.56 24.78
C LEU A 146 0.34 -2.39 26.25
N PHE A 147 1.21 -3.28 26.73
CA PHE A 147 1.80 -3.27 28.07
C PHE A 147 2.64 -2.03 28.41
N GLN A 148 3.12 -1.24 27.44
CA GLN A 148 3.89 -0.02 27.73
C GLN A 148 3.05 1.24 27.97
N LEU A 149 1.75 1.24 27.65
CA LEU A 149 0.87 2.39 27.91
C LEU A 149 0.37 2.43 29.37
N ILE A 150 0.43 1.30 30.08
CA ILE A 150 -0.08 1.21 31.45
C ILE A 150 0.90 1.82 32.46
N THR A 151 2.21 1.81 32.19
CA THR A 151 3.22 2.33 33.12
C THR A 151 3.21 3.85 33.26
N PHE A 152 2.88 4.60 32.20
CA PHE A 152 2.77 6.07 32.26
C PHE A 152 1.57 6.55 33.09
N SER A 153 0.48 5.78 33.11
CA SER A 153 -0.72 6.15 33.88
C SER A 153 -0.50 6.02 35.38
N ILE A 154 0.35 5.09 35.82
CA ILE A 154 0.62 4.85 37.25
C ILE A 154 1.56 5.92 37.84
N LEU A 155 2.48 6.46 37.03
CA LEU A 155 3.41 7.52 37.46
C LEU A 155 2.74 8.89 37.63
N LEU A 156 1.65 9.17 36.91
CA LEU A 156 0.90 10.42 37.02
C LEU A 156 -0.13 10.45 38.16
N ILE A 157 -0.43 9.29 38.77
CA ILE A 157 -1.34 9.20 39.94
C ILE A 157 -0.56 9.40 41.25
N ASN A 158 0.77 9.24 41.23
CA ASN A 158 1.62 9.27 42.42
C ASN A 158 2.50 10.55 42.54
N ASN A 159 2.11 11.67 41.93
CA ASN A 159 2.77 12.96 42.11
C ASN A 159 1.76 14.10 42.26
#